data_AF-A0A2D6P9R7-F1
#
_entry.id   AF-A0A2D6P9R7-F1
#
_cell.length_a   1.000
_cell.length_b   1.000
_cell.length_c   1.000
_cell.angle_alpha   90.00
_cell.angle_beta   90.00
_cell.angle_gamma   90.00
#
_symmetry.space_group_name_H-M   'P 1'
#
loop_
_entity.id
_entity.type
_entity.pdbx_description
1 polymer ?
#
loop_
_entity_poly.entity_id
_entity_poly.type
_entity_poly.pdbx_seq_one_letter_code
_entity_poly.pdbx_strand_id
1 'polypeptide(L)'
;MTVLNVLSTNSIAADATEYQVVQTGYYRVVATAGDATVSFNGGPAITLIQDEALLLKGGKPGQARIIKAVDDSTADYQLGTNIGEMSNTHPFSVGDFIAVEDASTSPAIDSNFLSAGTAGKKVTAVSSNGTTISTDIDSSSASADYTYAYSGPQAVVKRCVSIAATGQAIVVEEIQVVGG
;
A
#
# COMPACT_ATOMS: atom_id res chain seq x y z
N MET A 1 12.17 -18.51 22.19
CA MET A 1 11.24 -17.43 22.58
C MET A 1 10.95 -16.64 21.32
N THR A 2 9.69 -16.56 20.91
CA THR A 2 9.28 -15.69 19.80
C THR A 2 9.31 -14.26 20.29
N VAL A 3 10.08 -13.39 19.64
CA VAL A 3 10.18 -11.97 19.98
C VAL A 3 9.36 -11.18 18.97
N LEU A 4 8.57 -10.20 19.44
CA LEU A 4 7.90 -9.24 18.58
C LEU A 4 8.80 -8.00 18.44
N ASN A 5 9.27 -7.74 17.23
CA ASN A 5 9.96 -6.52 16.88
C ASN A 5 8.95 -5.52 16.30
N VAL A 6 8.82 -4.33 16.89
CA VAL A 6 7.92 -3.28 16.39
C VAL A 6 8.65 -2.49 15.30
N LEU A 7 8.05 -2.43 14.11
CA LEU A 7 8.62 -1.74 12.95
C LEU A 7 8.10 -0.30 12.81
N SER A 8 6.83 -0.09 13.17
CA SER A 8 6.18 1.21 13.16
C SER A 8 5.11 1.27 14.23
N THR A 9 4.76 2.48 14.67
CA THR A 9 3.68 2.75 15.62
C THR A 9 2.92 3.98 15.15
N ASN A 10 1.62 3.84 14.94
CA ASN A 10 0.73 4.92 14.55
C ASN A 10 -0.48 4.97 15.48
N SER A 11 -1.01 6.17 15.69
CA SER A 11 -2.27 6.38 16.41
C SER A 11 -3.34 6.78 15.41
N ILE A 12 -4.38 5.97 15.30
CA ILE A 12 -5.55 6.24 14.45
C ILE A 12 -6.62 6.86 15.33
N ALA A 13 -7.04 8.08 15.00
CA ALA A 13 -8.09 8.77 15.73
C ALA A 13 -9.43 8.03 15.65
N ALA A 14 -10.33 8.33 16.57
CA ALA A 14 -11.69 7.83 16.53
C ALA A 14 -12.34 8.14 15.17
N ASP A 15 -13.03 7.15 14.61
CA ASP A 15 -13.76 7.25 13.34
C ASP A 15 -12.89 7.64 12.13
N ALA A 16 -11.58 7.48 12.22
CA ALA A 16 -10.63 7.75 11.15
C ALA A 16 -10.20 6.47 10.43
N THR A 17 -9.76 6.63 9.18
CA THR A 17 -9.08 5.59 8.40
C THR A 17 -7.67 6.03 8.09
N GLU A 18 -6.70 5.16 8.34
CA GLU A 18 -5.31 5.34 7.95
C GLU A 18 -4.93 4.34 6.86
N TYR A 19 -4.02 4.74 5.99
CA TYR A 19 -3.40 3.85 5.01
C TYR A 19 -1.91 3.71 5.28
N GLN A 20 -1.40 2.49 5.24
CA GLN A 20 0.00 2.19 5.54
C GLN A 20 0.58 1.24 4.50
N VAL A 21 1.80 1.50 4.04
CA VAL A 21 2.55 0.52 3.21
C VAL A 21 2.80 -0.73 4.04
N VAL A 22 2.45 -1.89 3.50
CA VAL A 22 2.58 -3.18 4.21
C VAL A 22 4.03 -3.66 4.15
N GLN A 23 4.70 -3.76 5.30
CA GLN A 23 6.07 -4.27 5.43
C GLN A 23 6.12 -5.75 5.76
N THR A 24 5.32 -6.20 6.73
CA THR A 24 5.15 -7.62 7.13
C THR A 24 3.68 -8.03 7.04
N GLY A 25 2.78 -7.07 7.22
CA GLY A 25 1.34 -7.21 7.33
C GLY A 25 0.86 -7.92 8.59
N TYR A 26 1.69 -7.98 9.65
CA TYR A 26 1.28 -8.37 10.99
C TYR A 26 1.17 -7.13 11.85
N TYR A 27 0.07 -7.00 12.59
CA TYR A 27 -0.23 -5.81 13.38
C TYR A 27 -0.53 -6.20 14.82
N ARG A 28 -0.04 -5.39 15.77
CA ARG A 28 -0.55 -5.37 17.14
C ARG A 28 -1.42 -4.13 17.27
N VAL A 29 -2.68 -4.32 17.68
CA VAL A 29 -3.66 -3.25 17.77
C VAL A 29 -4.21 -3.18 19.19
N VAL A 30 -4.27 -1.98 19.75
CA VAL A 30 -4.74 -1.71 21.12
C VAL A 30 -5.67 -0.49 21.10
N ALA A 31 -6.80 -0.57 21.79
CA ALA A 31 -7.62 0.59 22.09
C ALA A 31 -7.26 1.12 23.49
N THR A 32 -6.90 2.39 23.62
CA THR A 32 -6.32 2.93 24.87
C THR A 32 -7.30 3.78 25.69
N ALA A 33 -8.37 4.27 25.05
CA ALA A 33 -9.33 5.20 25.67
C ALA A 33 -10.72 4.60 25.93
N GLY A 34 -10.88 3.29 25.71
CA GLY A 34 -12.14 2.56 25.78
C GLY A 34 -12.23 1.52 24.67
N ASP A 35 -13.29 0.71 24.67
CA ASP A 35 -13.52 -0.27 23.61
C ASP A 35 -13.64 0.43 22.25
N ALA A 36 -13.07 -0.18 21.22
CA ALA A 36 -13.11 0.31 19.85
C ALA A 36 -13.49 -0.82 18.90
N THR A 37 -13.80 -0.47 17.65
CA THR A 37 -13.80 -1.46 16.56
C THR A 37 -12.75 -1.08 15.52
N VAL A 38 -12.13 -2.10 14.93
CA VAL A 38 -11.16 -1.94 13.84
C VAL A 38 -11.56 -2.81 12.66
N SER A 39 -11.38 -2.30 11.44
CA SER A 39 -11.49 -3.09 10.22
C SER A 39 -10.30 -2.85 9.30
N PHE A 40 -9.85 -3.92 8.64
CA PHE A 40 -8.73 -3.90 7.71
C PHE A 40 -9.27 -4.10 6.28
N ASN A 41 -8.89 -3.23 5.34
CA ASN A 41 -9.31 -3.27 3.94
C ASN A 41 -10.84 -3.38 3.72
N GLY A 42 -11.64 -2.73 4.58
CA GLY A 42 -13.10 -2.83 4.54
C GLY A 42 -13.65 -4.23 4.86
N GLY A 43 -12.82 -5.10 5.46
CA GLY A 43 -13.22 -6.41 5.96
C GLY A 43 -14.09 -6.33 7.22
N PRO A 44 -14.31 -7.49 7.89
CA PRO A 44 -15.13 -7.53 9.11
C PRO A 44 -14.61 -6.60 10.20
N ALA A 45 -15.54 -5.95 10.91
CA ALA A 45 -15.22 -5.18 12.10
C ALA A 45 -14.88 -6.12 13.26
N ILE A 46 -13.78 -5.83 13.95
CA ILE A 46 -13.27 -6.58 15.09
C ILE A 46 -13.35 -5.67 16.32
N THR A 47 -13.99 -6.14 17.38
CA THR A 47 -14.02 -5.44 18.67
C THR A 47 -12.67 -5.55 19.37
N LEU A 48 -12.15 -4.42 19.80
CA LEU A 48 -10.99 -4.28 20.65
C LEU A 48 -11.48 -3.92 22.04
N ILE A 49 -11.12 -4.75 23.03
CA ILE A 49 -11.36 -4.45 24.44
C ILE A 49 -10.28 -3.46 24.89
N GLN A 50 -10.66 -2.46 25.68
CA GLN A 50 -9.71 -1.48 26.21
C GLN A 50 -8.48 -2.15 26.83
N ASP A 51 -7.30 -1.63 26.49
CA ASP A 51 -5.98 -2.05 26.97
C ASP A 51 -5.59 -3.52 26.67
N GLU A 52 -6.40 -4.24 25.88
CA GLU A 52 -6.06 -5.57 25.39
C GLU A 52 -5.47 -5.51 23.97
N ALA A 53 -4.24 -5.99 23.84
CA ALA A 53 -3.57 -6.07 22.54
C ALA A 53 -4.06 -7.28 21.75
N LEU A 54 -4.50 -7.04 20.52
CA LEU A 54 -4.85 -8.08 19.58
C LEU A 54 -3.84 -8.15 18.44
N LEU A 55 -3.42 -9.37 18.09
CA LEU A 55 -2.58 -9.63 16.93
C LEU A 55 -3.44 -9.92 15.70
N LEU A 56 -3.27 -9.12 14.66
CA LEU A 56 -4.07 -9.17 13.44
C LEU A 56 -3.17 -9.33 12.20
N LYS A 57 -3.74 -9.94 11.16
CA LYS A 57 -3.13 -10.03 9.83
C LYS A 57 -3.84 -9.06 8.89
N GLY A 58 -3.14 -8.01 8.45
CA GLY A 58 -3.72 -6.99 7.57
C GLY A 58 -3.47 -7.22 6.07
N GLY A 59 -2.58 -8.15 5.73
CA GLY A 59 -2.28 -8.48 4.33
C GLY A 59 -0.89 -9.09 4.18
N LYS A 60 -0.50 -9.40 2.93
CA LYS A 60 0.88 -9.74 2.59
C LYS A 60 1.53 -8.54 1.90
N PRO A 61 2.80 -8.21 2.21
CA PRO A 61 3.56 -7.25 1.41
C PRO A 61 3.48 -7.60 -0.07
N GLY A 62 3.38 -6.57 -0.90
CA GLY A 62 3.33 -6.71 -2.34
C GLY A 62 4.04 -5.53 -2.97
N GLN A 63 4.87 -5.79 -3.96
CA GLN A 63 5.57 -4.75 -4.69
C GLN A 63 5.74 -5.18 -6.14
N ALA A 64 5.65 -4.24 -7.06
CA ALA A 64 6.07 -4.41 -8.45
C ALA A 64 6.86 -3.18 -8.90
N ARG A 65 7.68 -3.35 -9.94
CA ARG A 65 8.45 -2.26 -10.52
C ARG A 65 7.70 -1.71 -11.74
N ILE A 66 7.85 -0.41 -11.98
CA ILE A 66 7.20 0.31 -13.06
C ILE A 66 8.17 0.39 -14.23
N ILE A 67 7.75 -0.14 -15.37
CA ILE A 67 8.46 -0.04 -16.65
C ILE A 67 8.02 1.22 -17.38
N LYS A 68 6.72 1.49 -17.40
CA LYS A 68 6.12 2.65 -18.03
C LYS A 68 4.95 3.15 -17.20
N ALA A 69 4.77 4.47 -17.10
CA ALA A 69 3.56 5.08 -16.60
C ALA A 69 3.03 6.08 -17.63
N VAL A 70 1.73 6.02 -17.91
CA VAL A 70 1.06 6.88 -18.90
C VAL A 70 0.34 8.02 -18.21
N ASP A 71 0.56 9.25 -18.67
CA ASP A 71 -0.07 10.45 -18.12
C ASP A 71 -1.55 10.53 -18.53
N ASP A 72 -2.45 10.24 -17.59
CA ASP A 72 -3.89 10.34 -17.79
C ASP A 72 -4.63 10.55 -16.46
N SER A 73 -5.96 10.60 -16.49
CA SER A 73 -6.79 10.83 -15.28
C SER A 73 -6.80 9.67 -14.28
N THR A 74 -6.16 8.54 -14.60
CA THR A 74 -6.17 7.29 -13.83
C THR A 74 -4.77 6.72 -13.53
N ALA A 75 -3.73 7.27 -14.15
CA ALA A 75 -2.36 6.78 -14.15
C ALA A 75 -2.27 5.27 -14.45
N ASP A 76 -2.01 4.92 -15.70
CA ASP A 76 -1.78 3.54 -16.11
C ASP A 76 -0.31 3.15 -15.92
N TYR A 77 -0.04 2.17 -15.05
CA TYR A 77 1.30 1.66 -14.78
C TYR A 77 1.49 0.29 -15.43
N GLN A 78 2.40 0.22 -16.41
CA GLN A 78 2.93 -1.03 -16.89
C GLN A 78 3.99 -1.54 -15.92
N LEU A 79 3.72 -2.69 -15.31
CA LEU A 79 4.54 -3.31 -14.27
C LEU A 79 5.39 -4.43 -14.84
N GLY A 80 6.58 -4.61 -14.29
CA GLY A 80 7.51 -5.68 -14.65
C GLY A 80 8.96 -5.27 -14.52
N THR A 81 9.85 -6.06 -15.10
CA THR A 81 11.30 -5.82 -15.01
C THR A 81 11.89 -5.25 -16.29
N ASN A 82 11.31 -5.61 -17.45
CA ASN A 82 11.81 -5.26 -18.77
C ASN A 82 10.66 -4.85 -19.70
N ILE A 83 10.90 -3.92 -20.64
CA ILE A 83 9.91 -3.58 -21.68
C ILE A 83 9.61 -4.80 -22.54
N GLY A 84 8.33 -4.99 -22.85
CA GLY A 84 7.85 -6.10 -23.67
C GLY A 84 7.56 -7.39 -22.89
N GLU A 85 7.65 -7.36 -21.56
CA GLU A 85 7.14 -8.44 -20.72
C GLU A 85 5.60 -8.54 -20.87
N MET A 86 5.09 -9.73 -21.23
CA MET A 86 3.68 -9.96 -21.60
C MET A 86 2.93 -10.93 -20.65
N SER A 87 3.56 -11.41 -19.58
CA SER A 87 2.94 -12.27 -18.57
C SER A 87 2.46 -11.47 -17.35
N ASN A 88 1.68 -12.08 -16.47
CA ASN A 88 1.34 -11.44 -15.19
C ASN A 88 2.63 -11.10 -14.40
N THR A 89 2.87 -9.82 -14.19
CA THR A 89 4.11 -9.28 -13.60
C THR A 89 3.94 -8.74 -12.18
N HIS A 90 2.72 -8.76 -11.62
CA HIS A 90 2.45 -8.05 -10.37
C HIS A 90 1.43 -8.75 -9.45
N PRO A 91 1.50 -8.51 -8.13
CA PRO A 91 0.61 -9.15 -7.16
C PRO A 91 -0.72 -8.40 -6.94
N PHE A 92 -0.95 -7.27 -7.61
CA PHE A 92 -2.10 -6.40 -7.36
C PHE A 92 -3.40 -6.85 -8.03
N SER A 93 -4.52 -6.60 -7.36
CA SER A 93 -5.89 -6.79 -7.86
C SER A 93 -6.69 -5.49 -7.79
N VAL A 94 -7.80 -5.41 -8.53
CA VAL A 94 -8.74 -4.28 -8.41
C VAL A 94 -9.21 -4.15 -6.96
N GLY A 95 -9.15 -2.93 -6.42
CA GLY A 95 -9.47 -2.62 -5.03
C GLY A 95 -8.28 -2.66 -4.08
N ASP A 96 -7.12 -3.16 -4.49
CA ASP A 96 -5.91 -3.08 -3.66
C ASP A 96 -5.50 -1.61 -3.48
N PHE A 97 -5.26 -1.20 -2.23
CA PHE A 97 -4.63 0.09 -1.92
C PHE A 97 -3.14 0.04 -2.22
N ILE A 98 -2.59 1.14 -2.73
CA ILE A 98 -1.20 1.21 -3.20
C ILE A 98 -0.53 2.54 -2.85
N ALA A 99 0.79 2.50 -2.79
CA ALA A 99 1.69 3.65 -2.83
C ALA A 99 2.55 3.54 -4.08
N VAL A 100 2.80 4.66 -4.75
CA VAL A 100 3.73 4.76 -5.88
C VAL A 100 4.89 5.63 -5.46
N GLU A 101 6.09 5.07 -5.51
CA GLU A 101 7.31 5.70 -5.02
C GLU A 101 8.36 5.79 -6.12
N ASP A 102 9.02 6.95 -6.20
CA ASP A 102 10.27 7.08 -6.91
C ASP A 102 11.37 6.38 -6.12
N ALA A 103 11.93 5.30 -6.68
CA ALA A 103 13.04 4.58 -6.08
C ALA A 103 14.40 5.18 -6.46
N SER A 104 14.50 6.51 -6.58
CA SER A 104 15.67 7.23 -7.07
C SER A 104 15.96 6.95 -8.56
N THR A 105 14.93 6.99 -9.40
CA THR A 105 15.05 6.74 -10.83
C THR A 105 15.81 7.85 -11.55
N SER A 106 16.41 7.50 -12.70
CA SER A 106 17.03 8.46 -13.61
C SER A 106 16.69 8.06 -15.05
N PRO A 107 15.82 8.81 -15.75
CA PRO A 107 15.13 10.03 -15.30
C PRO A 107 14.15 9.76 -14.13
N ALA A 108 13.92 10.80 -13.31
CA ALA A 108 12.95 10.73 -12.22
C ALA A 108 11.53 10.51 -12.79
N ILE A 109 10.75 9.65 -12.15
CA ILE A 109 9.31 9.58 -12.42
C ILE A 109 8.66 10.90 -11.96
N ASP A 110 7.76 11.45 -12.78
CA ASP A 110 7.08 12.72 -12.45
C ASP A 110 6.25 12.57 -11.17
N SER A 111 6.25 13.61 -10.32
CA SER A 111 5.56 13.60 -9.03
C SER A 111 4.05 13.37 -9.14
N ASN A 112 3.44 13.66 -10.29
CA ASN A 112 2.02 13.43 -10.53
C ASN A 112 1.67 11.93 -10.60
N PHE A 113 2.65 11.06 -10.86
CA PHE A 113 2.47 9.62 -10.75
C PHE A 113 2.67 9.08 -9.34
N LEU A 114 3.19 9.88 -8.41
CA LEU A 114 3.53 9.40 -7.07
C LEU A 114 2.31 9.43 -6.17
N SER A 115 2.27 8.49 -5.24
CA SER A 115 1.28 8.48 -4.17
C SER A 115 1.92 8.08 -2.85
N ALA A 116 1.66 8.87 -1.81
CA ALA A 116 2.05 8.50 -0.46
C ALA A 116 1.25 7.25 -0.04
N GLY A 117 1.86 6.35 0.73
CA GLY A 117 1.15 5.19 1.27
C GLY A 117 -0.02 5.54 2.20
N THR A 118 -0.13 6.80 2.62
CA THR A 118 -1.23 7.35 3.42
C THR A 118 -2.37 7.93 2.56
N ALA A 119 -2.22 8.04 1.24
CA ALA A 119 -3.16 8.75 0.38
C ALA A 119 -4.40 7.93 -0.02
N GLY A 120 -4.45 6.63 0.30
CA GLY A 120 -5.61 5.79 0.02
C GLY A 120 -5.89 5.53 -1.45
N LYS A 121 -4.87 5.67 -2.31
CA LYS A 121 -4.97 5.39 -3.74
C LYS A 121 -5.13 3.90 -3.99
N LYS A 122 -5.92 3.53 -4.99
CA LYS A 122 -6.29 2.13 -5.26
C LYS A 122 -6.14 1.76 -6.73
N VAL A 123 -6.00 0.46 -6.97
CA VAL A 123 -6.12 -0.14 -8.29
C VAL A 123 -7.59 -0.16 -8.71
N THR A 124 -7.88 0.40 -9.88
CA THR A 124 -9.23 0.49 -10.45
C THR A 124 -9.45 -0.53 -11.56
N ALA A 125 -8.39 -0.90 -12.29
CA ALA A 125 -8.42 -1.95 -13.30
C ALA A 125 -7.09 -2.70 -13.37
N VAL A 126 -7.15 -3.94 -13.85
CA VAL A 126 -5.97 -4.74 -14.23
C VAL A 126 -6.19 -5.18 -15.68
N SER A 127 -5.19 -4.98 -16.53
CA SER A 127 -5.26 -5.39 -17.93
C SER A 127 -5.45 -6.91 -18.05
N SER A 128 -6.06 -7.35 -19.17
CA SER A 128 -6.34 -8.78 -19.40
C SER A 128 -5.09 -9.66 -19.47
N ASN A 129 -3.94 -9.10 -19.82
CA ASN A 129 -2.64 -9.77 -19.80
C ASN A 129 -1.90 -9.69 -18.45
N GLY A 130 -2.45 -8.96 -17.45
CA GLY A 130 -1.89 -8.85 -16.10
C GLY A 130 -0.58 -8.07 -16.01
N THR A 131 -0.28 -7.22 -16.99
CA THR A 131 0.95 -6.41 -17.00
C THR A 131 0.71 -4.97 -16.59
N THR A 132 -0.53 -4.47 -16.69
CA THR A 132 -0.86 -3.06 -16.48
C THR A 132 -1.94 -2.93 -15.42
N ILE A 133 -1.74 -1.99 -14.50
CA ILE A 133 -2.78 -1.54 -13.58
C ILE A 133 -3.18 -0.12 -13.92
N SER A 134 -4.48 0.15 -13.85
CA SER A 134 -5.02 1.52 -13.79
C SER A 134 -5.34 1.84 -12.34
N THR A 135 -5.24 3.11 -11.95
CA THR A 135 -5.43 3.55 -10.57
C THR A 135 -6.44 4.70 -10.48
N ASP A 136 -6.57 5.30 -9.30
CA ASP A 136 -7.29 6.56 -9.06
C ASP A 136 -6.34 7.74 -8.78
N ILE A 137 -5.08 7.61 -9.22
CA ILE A 137 -4.11 8.70 -9.26
C ILE A 137 -4.38 9.50 -10.56
N ASP A 138 -4.46 10.82 -10.45
CA ASP A 138 -4.59 11.70 -11.61
C ASP A 138 -3.20 12.21 -11.98
N SER A 139 -2.62 11.63 -13.03
CA SER A 139 -1.31 11.99 -13.57
C SER A 139 -1.42 12.92 -14.79
N SER A 140 -2.61 13.41 -15.13
CA SER A 140 -2.87 14.15 -16.38
C SER A 140 -2.12 15.49 -16.51
N SER A 141 -1.54 16.00 -15.42
CA SER A 141 -0.68 17.19 -15.42
C SER A 141 0.81 16.88 -15.52
N ALA A 142 1.21 15.60 -15.66
CA ALA A 142 2.61 15.23 -15.89
C ALA A 142 3.09 15.80 -17.22
N SER A 143 4.37 16.15 -17.27
CA SER A 143 4.96 16.74 -18.49
C SER A 143 5.21 15.72 -19.61
N ALA A 144 5.26 14.44 -19.26
CA ALA A 144 5.41 13.30 -20.17
C ALA A 144 5.14 11.97 -19.44
N ASP A 145 4.89 10.92 -20.22
CA ASP A 145 5.03 9.52 -19.81
C ASP A 145 6.36 9.26 -19.08
N TYR A 146 6.31 8.45 -18.03
CA TYR A 146 7.52 7.84 -17.48
C TYR A 146 7.87 6.57 -18.26
N THR A 147 9.14 6.39 -18.61
CA THR A 147 9.66 5.15 -19.18
C THR A 147 11.00 4.81 -18.55
N TYR A 148 11.13 3.58 -18.04
CA TYR A 148 12.37 3.11 -17.44
C TYR A 148 13.52 3.08 -18.47
N ALA A 149 14.64 3.69 -18.13
CA ALA A 149 15.81 3.82 -19.01
C ALA A 149 16.69 2.55 -19.11
N TYR A 150 16.19 1.37 -18.73
CA TYR A 150 16.91 0.08 -18.76
C TYR A 150 18.21 0.03 -17.96
N SER A 151 18.44 1.02 -17.09
CA SER A 151 19.61 1.08 -16.23
C SER A 151 19.26 1.85 -14.95
N GLY A 152 19.88 1.45 -13.85
CA GLY A 152 19.64 2.07 -12.54
C GLY A 152 18.30 1.69 -11.90
N PRO A 153 17.91 2.42 -10.84
CA PRO A 153 16.70 2.16 -10.09
C PRO A 153 15.41 2.35 -10.92
N GLN A 154 14.36 1.63 -10.53
CA GLN A 154 13.03 1.64 -11.16
C GLN A 154 12.00 2.11 -10.13
N ALA A 155 11.07 2.98 -10.52
CA ALA A 155 9.95 3.37 -9.69
C ALA A 155 9.12 2.13 -9.32
N VAL A 156 8.43 2.17 -8.19
CA VAL A 156 7.76 0.99 -7.64
C VAL A 156 6.35 1.29 -7.18
N VAL A 157 5.48 0.31 -7.33
CA VAL A 157 4.17 0.27 -6.69
C VAL A 157 4.28 -0.67 -5.50
N LYS A 158 3.81 -0.26 -4.33
CA LYS A 158 3.78 -1.04 -3.10
C LYS A 158 2.36 -1.17 -2.58
N ARG A 159 2.03 -2.33 -2.01
CA ARG A 159 0.72 -2.56 -1.38
C ARG A 159 0.59 -1.75 -0.10
N CYS A 160 -0.57 -1.14 0.07
CA CYS A 160 -1.01 -0.53 1.31
C CYS A 160 -2.17 -1.33 1.93
N VAL A 161 -2.37 -1.12 3.23
CA VAL A 161 -3.53 -1.58 3.98
C VAL A 161 -4.34 -0.37 4.41
N SER A 162 -5.68 -0.44 4.37
CA SER A 162 -6.54 0.53 5.03
C SER A 162 -6.93 0.01 6.41
N ILE A 163 -6.81 0.84 7.44
CA ILE A 163 -7.16 0.50 8.81
C ILE A 163 -8.14 1.54 9.31
N ALA A 164 -9.39 1.14 9.48
CA ALA A 164 -10.44 2.03 9.96
C ALA A 164 -10.73 1.73 11.43
N ALA A 165 -10.65 2.77 12.26
CA ALA A 165 -11.07 2.75 13.65
C ALA A 165 -12.49 3.33 13.74
N THR A 166 -13.31 2.80 14.64
CA THR A 166 -14.64 3.35 14.94
C THR A 166 -14.90 3.32 16.43
N GLY A 167 -15.57 4.35 16.95
CA GLY A 167 -15.81 4.56 18.37
C GLY A 167 -14.66 5.30 19.03
N GLN A 168 -13.59 4.60 19.41
CA GLN A 168 -12.45 5.18 20.11
C GLN A 168 -11.16 5.14 19.26
N ALA A 169 -10.18 5.98 19.61
CA ALA A 169 -8.86 5.96 19.00
C ALA A 169 -8.11 4.66 19.33
N ILE A 170 -7.29 4.20 18.38
CA ILE A 170 -6.49 2.98 18.51
C ILE A 170 -5.03 3.27 18.23
N VAL A 171 -4.16 2.47 18.83
CA VAL A 171 -2.75 2.38 18.49
C VAL A 171 -2.54 1.14 17.63
N VAL A 172 -1.89 1.31 16.49
CA VAL A 172 -1.54 0.25 15.56
C VAL A 172 -0.04 0.19 15.41
N GLU A 173 0.52 -0.99 15.62
CA GLU A 173 1.93 -1.26 15.41
C GLU A 173 2.09 -2.32 14.33
N GLU A 174 2.84 -2.04 13.27
CA GLU A 174 3.27 -3.10 12.37
C GLU A 174 4.47 -3.82 13.01
N ILE A 175 4.40 -5.14 13.07
CA ILE A 175 5.35 -5.96 13.83
C ILE A 175 6.00 -7.02 12.94
N GLN A 176 7.19 -7.44 13.33
CA GLN A 176 7.86 -8.62 12.82
C GLN A 176 7.94 -9.67 13.93
N VAL A 177 7.52 -10.90 13.60
CA VAL A 177 7.68 -12.06 14.46
C VAL A 177 9.05 -12.66 14.21
N VAL A 178 9.92 -12.70 15.23
CA VAL A 178 11.31 -13.17 15.13
C VAL A 178 11.49 -14.50 15.87
N GLY A 179 12.18 -15.45 15.24
CA GLY A 179 12.61 -16.71 15.87
C GLY A 179 11.55 -17.82 15.92
N GLY A 180 10.71 -17.90 14.89
CA GLY A 180 9.82 -19.04 14.63
C GLY A 180 10.45 -20.09 13.73
#